data_AF-A0A2E5K3D6-F1
#
_entry.id   AF-A0A2E5K3D6-F1
#
_cell.length_a   1.000
_cell.length_b   1.000
_cell.length_c   1.000
_cell.angle_alpha   90.00
_cell.angle_beta   90.00
_cell.angle_gamma   90.00
#
_symmetry.space_group_name_H-M   'P 1'
#
loop_
_entity.id
_entity.type
_entity.pdbx_description
1 polymer ?
#
loop_
_entity_poly.entity_id
_entity_poly.type
_entity_poly.pdbx_seq_one_letter_code
_entity_poly.pdbx_strand_id
1 'polypeptide(L)'
;MLDEIRDAGGELYGITSEPQTLATEAEGEWELGYPIVGDPHHEILATLRDRGFIDVYFNENTGHLKERPWTSHPKGYYQPAVLAVNAEGRVLYRWRMIPSKKNQAGAGTRPESKYVWNAIESAMESGEEPRLDENPVLTAKSRSWFVFMLLALAQGWFLWPKMSPLAREGDTPSHTPKQRWIRVDVFIMLWILALVLFPVKYVGLAFAAWLVAIIPGLVHIHRVMQLESD
;
A
#
# COMPACT_ATOMS: atom_id res chain seq x y z
N MET A 1 13.24 -13.98 -13.47
CA MET A 1 12.29 -12.94 -13.93
C MET A 1 13.00 -11.74 -14.55
N LEU A 2 13.86 -11.00 -13.86
CA LEU A 2 14.61 -9.92 -14.51
C LEU A 2 15.47 -10.44 -15.68
N ASP A 3 16.15 -11.56 -15.47
CA ASP A 3 16.93 -12.22 -16.52
C ASP A 3 16.04 -12.69 -17.68
N GLU A 4 14.87 -13.27 -17.40
CA GLU A 4 13.90 -13.69 -18.42
C GLU A 4 13.42 -12.50 -19.29
N ILE A 5 13.15 -11.34 -18.66
CA ILE A 5 12.78 -10.11 -19.38
C ILE A 5 13.92 -9.67 -20.31
N ARG A 6 15.17 -9.72 -19.82
CA ARG A 6 16.36 -9.33 -20.59
C ARG A 6 16.69 -10.30 -21.70
N ASP A 7 16.52 -11.59 -21.47
CA ASP A 7 16.69 -12.65 -22.47
C ASP A 7 15.67 -12.51 -23.61
N ALA A 8 14.47 -12.00 -23.31
CA ALA A 8 13.46 -11.60 -24.29
C ALA A 8 13.74 -10.24 -24.97
N GLY A 9 14.85 -9.57 -24.66
CA GLY A 9 15.25 -8.28 -25.21
C GLY A 9 14.58 -7.06 -24.56
N GLY A 10 13.94 -7.23 -23.40
CA GLY A 10 13.32 -6.17 -22.62
C GLY A 10 14.21 -5.61 -21.51
N GLU A 11 13.69 -4.62 -20.79
CA GLU A 11 14.31 -4.06 -19.58
C GLU A 11 13.23 -3.65 -18.58
N LEU A 12 13.57 -3.66 -17.28
CA LEU A 12 12.68 -3.25 -16.20
C LEU A 12 13.08 -1.86 -15.69
N TYR A 13 12.08 -1.03 -15.39
CA TYR A 13 12.29 0.27 -14.76
C TYR A 13 11.35 0.40 -13.56
N GLY A 14 11.90 0.84 -12.42
CA GLY A 14 11.10 1.34 -11.31
C GLY A 14 10.72 2.79 -11.56
N ILE A 15 9.50 3.18 -11.19
CA ILE A 15 9.08 4.59 -11.18
C ILE A 15 8.49 4.90 -9.82
N THR A 16 8.94 5.99 -9.21
CA THR A 16 8.43 6.48 -7.92
C THR A 16 8.04 7.95 -8.05
N SER A 17 7.09 8.43 -7.26
CA SER A 17 6.80 9.87 -7.17
C SER A 17 7.71 10.61 -6.18
N GLU A 18 8.77 9.96 -5.72
CA GLU A 18 9.83 10.59 -4.95
C GLU A 18 10.87 11.28 -5.86
N PRO A 19 11.62 12.27 -5.36
CA PRO A 19 12.76 12.83 -6.07
C PRO A 19 13.80 11.77 -6.45
N GLN A 20 14.52 12.03 -7.56
CA GLN A 20 15.54 11.10 -8.08
C GLN A 20 16.60 10.72 -7.04
N THR A 21 16.94 11.61 -6.10
CA THR A 21 17.90 11.31 -5.03
C THR A 21 17.44 10.16 -4.13
N LEU A 22 16.15 10.10 -3.80
CA LEU A 22 15.58 9.00 -2.99
C LEU A 22 15.39 7.73 -3.85
N ALA A 23 15.04 7.89 -5.13
CA ALA A 23 14.95 6.77 -6.07
C ALA A 23 16.30 6.05 -6.22
N THR A 24 17.39 6.79 -6.42
CA THR A 24 18.75 6.24 -6.52
C THR A 24 19.26 5.67 -5.20
N GLU A 25 18.88 6.27 -4.06
CA GLU A 25 19.17 5.68 -2.74
C GLU A 25 18.49 4.30 -2.62
N ALA A 26 17.20 4.20 -2.95
CA ALA A 26 16.46 2.93 -2.90
C ALA A 26 17.02 1.87 -3.85
N GLU A 27 17.47 2.26 -5.05
CA GLU A 27 18.15 1.38 -6.00
C GLU A 27 19.39 0.72 -5.38
N GLY A 28 20.24 1.52 -4.71
CA GLY A 28 21.45 1.02 -4.06
C GLY A 28 21.16 0.21 -2.79
N GLU A 29 20.34 0.73 -1.89
CA GLU A 29 20.03 0.10 -0.59
C GLU A 29 19.27 -1.23 -0.74
N TRP A 30 18.42 -1.36 -1.77
CA TRP A 30 17.68 -2.60 -2.01
C TRP A 30 18.38 -3.52 -3.02
N GLU A 31 19.59 -3.16 -3.43
CA GLU A 31 20.40 -3.92 -4.40
C GLU A 31 19.61 -4.28 -5.66
N LEU A 32 18.84 -3.32 -6.18
CA LEU A 32 17.98 -3.58 -7.33
C LEU A 32 18.84 -3.74 -8.58
N GLY A 33 18.62 -4.82 -9.32
CA GLY A 33 19.29 -5.05 -10.60
C GLY A 33 18.81 -4.18 -11.75
N TYR A 34 18.00 -3.14 -11.49
CA TYR A 34 17.35 -2.30 -12.49
C TYR A 34 17.17 -0.86 -11.96
N PRO A 35 17.15 0.15 -12.85
CA PRO A 35 17.10 1.55 -12.43
C PRO A 35 15.74 1.96 -11.86
N ILE A 36 15.74 2.89 -10.91
CA ILE A 36 14.52 3.61 -10.48
C ILE A 36 14.57 5.07 -10.94
N VAL A 37 13.50 5.51 -11.59
CA VAL A 37 13.29 6.90 -11.99
C VAL A 37 12.37 7.62 -11.00
N GLY A 38 12.83 8.75 -10.48
CA GLY A 38 12.04 9.64 -9.65
C GLY A 38 11.20 10.60 -10.51
N ASP A 39 9.90 10.67 -10.23
CA ASP A 39 8.91 11.50 -10.91
C ASP A 39 8.14 12.38 -9.90
N PRO A 40 8.82 13.28 -9.16
CA PRO A 40 8.21 14.08 -8.09
C PRO A 40 7.17 15.09 -8.58
N HIS A 41 7.16 15.37 -9.88
CA HIS A 41 6.26 16.32 -10.53
C HIS A 41 5.17 15.66 -11.38
N HIS A 42 5.12 14.32 -11.39
CA HIS A 42 4.11 13.52 -12.09
C HIS A 42 4.09 13.71 -13.61
N GLU A 43 5.24 14.00 -14.21
CA GLU A 43 5.39 14.22 -15.65
C GLU A 43 5.30 12.90 -16.43
N ILE A 44 5.89 11.84 -15.90
CA ILE A 44 5.80 10.50 -16.50
C ILE A 44 4.36 10.02 -16.37
N LEU A 45 3.76 10.15 -15.19
CA LEU A 45 2.36 9.79 -14.97
C LEU A 45 1.42 10.52 -15.95
N ALA A 46 1.56 11.84 -16.10
CA ALA A 46 0.76 12.62 -17.05
C ALA A 46 0.94 12.10 -18.49
N THR A 47 2.17 11.83 -18.90
CA THR A 47 2.48 11.30 -20.23
C THR A 47 1.84 9.93 -20.46
N LEU A 48 1.87 9.02 -19.48
CA LEU A 48 1.25 7.70 -19.58
C LEU A 48 -0.26 7.79 -19.75
N ARG A 49 -0.91 8.71 -19.02
CA ARG A 49 -2.35 8.97 -19.14
C ARG A 49 -2.70 9.56 -20.50
N ASP A 50 -1.96 10.57 -20.95
CA ASP A 50 -2.22 11.29 -22.19
C ASP A 50 -2.02 10.39 -23.42
N ARG A 51 -1.14 9.39 -23.32
CA ARG A 51 -0.97 8.32 -24.33
C ARG A 51 -2.02 7.21 -24.26
N GLY A 52 -2.91 7.23 -23.26
CA GLY A 52 -3.92 6.18 -23.06
C GLY A 52 -3.34 4.84 -22.60
N PHE A 53 -2.09 4.82 -22.10
CA PHE A 53 -1.43 3.58 -21.68
C PHE A 53 -2.02 3.10 -20.36
N ILE A 54 -1.91 3.93 -19.34
CA ILE A 54 -2.40 3.67 -18.00
C ILE A 54 -2.60 4.99 -17.27
N ASP A 55 -3.62 5.05 -16.43
CA ASP A 55 -3.94 6.20 -15.60
C ASP A 55 -3.75 5.76 -14.13
N VAL A 56 -2.60 6.04 -13.53
CA VAL A 56 -2.28 5.51 -12.20
C VAL A 56 -2.88 6.42 -11.12
N TYR A 57 -3.57 5.84 -10.14
CA TYR A 57 -4.06 6.58 -8.99
C TYR A 57 -2.90 7.09 -8.15
N PHE A 58 -3.06 8.25 -7.54
CA PHE A 58 -2.13 8.75 -6.55
C PHE A 58 -2.90 9.45 -5.45
N ASN A 59 -2.27 9.54 -4.30
CA ASN A 59 -2.85 10.10 -3.10
C ASN A 59 -2.16 11.41 -2.79
N GLU A 60 -2.90 12.51 -2.91
CA GLU A 60 -2.40 13.86 -2.67
C GLU A 60 -1.96 14.05 -1.22
N ASN A 61 -2.71 13.50 -0.27
CA ASN A 61 -2.41 13.64 1.14
C ASN A 61 -1.42 12.55 1.60
N THR A 62 -0.20 12.99 1.87
CA THR A 62 0.92 12.16 2.36
C THR A 62 1.00 12.13 3.90
N GLY A 63 0.05 12.72 4.60
CA GLY A 63 0.11 12.99 6.04
C GLY A 63 0.27 11.75 6.94
N HIS A 64 -0.05 10.55 6.45
CA HIS A 64 0.24 9.31 7.17
C HIS A 64 1.70 8.86 7.10
N LEU A 65 2.40 9.24 6.03
CA LEU A 65 3.84 8.96 5.86
C LEU A 65 4.65 9.80 6.86
N LYS A 66 4.09 10.95 7.28
CA LYS A 66 4.70 12.02 8.10
C LYS A 66 5.90 12.63 7.39
N GLU A 67 6.13 13.92 7.57
CA GLU A 67 7.34 14.55 7.05
C GLU A 67 8.57 13.91 7.70
N ARG A 68 9.40 13.28 6.87
CA ARG A 68 10.71 12.76 7.28
C ARG A 68 11.73 13.17 6.24
N PRO A 69 13.02 13.35 6.62
CA PRO A 69 14.06 13.72 5.66
C PRO A 69 14.22 12.74 4.49
N TRP A 70 13.74 11.51 4.68
CA TRP A 70 13.92 10.38 3.77
C TRP A 70 12.65 9.95 3.04
N THR A 71 11.58 10.75 3.07
CA THR A 71 10.40 10.53 2.25
C THR A 71 9.89 11.86 1.72
N SER A 72 9.61 11.93 0.43
CA SER A 72 9.14 13.18 -0.18
C SER A 72 8.27 12.90 -1.39
N HIS A 73 7.03 13.38 -1.36
CA HIS A 73 6.08 13.22 -2.45
C HIS A 73 5.40 14.56 -2.74
N PRO A 74 6.05 15.50 -3.45
CA PRO A 74 5.60 16.88 -3.58
C PRO A 74 4.19 17.04 -4.17
N LYS A 75 3.78 16.12 -5.05
CA LYS A 75 2.44 16.08 -5.64
C LYS A 75 1.58 14.88 -5.19
N GLY A 76 2.01 14.18 -4.14
CA GLY A 76 1.36 12.95 -3.69
C GLY A 76 2.08 11.67 -4.12
N TYR A 77 1.72 10.56 -3.48
CA TYR A 77 2.37 9.27 -3.67
C TYR A 77 1.60 8.36 -4.63
N TYR A 78 2.32 7.67 -5.50
CA TYR A 78 1.71 6.73 -6.44
C TYR A 78 1.10 5.54 -5.75
N GLN A 79 -0.08 5.17 -6.23
CA GLN A 79 -0.56 3.83 -6.04
C GLN A 79 0.19 2.89 -7.00
N PRO A 80 0.38 1.64 -6.61
CA PRO A 80 1.11 0.67 -7.42
C PRO A 80 0.43 0.44 -8.76
N ALA A 81 1.26 0.27 -9.78
CA ALA A 81 0.85 -0.10 -11.11
C ALA A 81 1.94 -0.94 -11.78
N VAL A 82 1.56 -1.65 -12.84
CA VAL A 82 2.47 -2.35 -13.74
C VAL A 82 2.05 -2.01 -15.16
N LEU A 83 3.01 -1.62 -15.98
CA LEU A 83 2.83 -1.35 -17.40
C LEU A 83 3.97 -2.05 -18.15
N ALA A 84 3.63 -2.79 -19.19
CA ALA A 84 4.58 -3.30 -20.16
C ALA A 84 4.23 -2.74 -21.54
N VAL A 85 5.24 -2.24 -22.24
CA VAL A 85 5.13 -1.70 -23.60
C VAL A 85 6.26 -2.27 -24.44
N ASN A 86 6.01 -2.53 -25.72
CA ASN A 86 7.07 -2.93 -26.65
C ASN A 86 7.75 -1.70 -27.29
N ALA A 87 8.77 -1.95 -28.12
CA ALA A 87 9.53 -0.89 -28.79
C ALA A 87 8.68 -0.04 -29.74
N GLU A 88 7.61 -0.59 -30.31
CA GLU A 88 6.67 0.12 -31.17
C GLU A 88 5.66 0.97 -30.39
N GLY A 89 5.69 0.93 -29.05
CA GLY A 89 4.78 1.67 -28.17
C GLY A 89 3.41 1.01 -28.00
N ARG A 90 3.24 -0.26 -28.38
CA ARG A 90 2.05 -1.06 -28.08
C ARG A 90 2.10 -1.54 -26.64
N VAL A 91 0.98 -1.44 -25.93
CA VAL A 91 0.82 -1.99 -24.58
C VAL A 91 0.79 -3.52 -24.66
N LEU A 92 1.56 -4.18 -23.80
CA LEU A 92 1.59 -5.65 -23.66
C LEU A 92 0.98 -6.12 -22.34
N TYR A 93 0.91 -5.25 -21.34
CA TYR A 93 0.23 -5.51 -20.08
C TYR A 93 -0.02 -4.20 -19.35
N ARG A 94 -1.15 -4.08 -18.65
CA ARG A 94 -1.43 -2.94 -17.77
C ARG A 94 -2.31 -3.33 -16.60
N TRP A 95 -1.89 -2.93 -15.41
CA TRP A 95 -2.62 -3.09 -14.16
C TRP A 95 -2.39 -1.86 -13.29
N ARG A 96 -3.44 -1.38 -12.62
CA ARG A 96 -3.36 -0.31 -11.61
C ARG A 96 -4.11 -0.67 -10.35
N MET A 97 -3.59 -0.25 -9.21
CA MET A 97 -4.29 -0.33 -7.95
C MET A 97 -5.33 0.81 -7.82
N ILE A 98 -6.57 0.44 -7.51
CA ILE A 98 -7.62 1.39 -7.11
C ILE A 98 -7.75 1.33 -5.58
N PRO A 99 -7.40 2.38 -4.82
CA PRO A 99 -7.46 2.35 -3.35
C PRO A 99 -8.87 2.07 -2.84
N SER A 100 -9.07 0.95 -2.13
CA SER A 100 -10.37 0.56 -1.59
C SER A 100 -10.22 -0.10 -0.22
N LYS A 101 -11.34 -0.32 0.48
CA LYS A 101 -11.32 -1.03 1.76
C LYS A 101 -10.82 -2.47 1.61
N LYS A 102 -11.03 -3.08 0.44
CA LYS A 102 -10.66 -4.47 0.14
C LYS A 102 -9.14 -4.63 0.03
N ASN A 103 -8.41 -3.57 -0.32
CA ASN A 103 -6.95 -3.59 -0.47
C ASN A 103 -6.23 -2.64 0.51
N GLN A 104 -6.89 -2.28 1.62
CA GLN A 104 -6.31 -1.40 2.65
C GLN A 104 -5.81 -0.07 2.06
N ALA A 105 -6.62 0.53 1.18
CA ALA A 105 -6.30 1.75 0.46
C ALA A 105 -5.01 1.67 -0.36
N GLY A 106 -4.80 0.53 -1.02
CA GLY A 106 -3.65 0.28 -1.89
C GLY A 106 -2.38 -0.23 -1.17
N ALA A 107 -2.37 -0.24 0.16
CA ALA A 107 -1.32 -0.91 0.95
C ALA A 107 -1.38 -2.45 0.88
N GLY A 108 -2.37 -3.00 0.19
CA GLY A 108 -2.55 -4.43 0.01
C GLY A 108 -1.52 -5.10 -0.90
N THR A 109 -1.93 -6.21 -1.49
CA THR A 109 -1.09 -7.09 -2.32
C THR A 109 -0.73 -6.50 -3.69
N ARG A 110 0.18 -7.17 -4.42
CA ARG A 110 0.56 -6.87 -5.81
C ARG A 110 0.28 -8.07 -6.71
N PRO A 111 0.19 -7.90 -8.05
CA PRO A 111 0.20 -9.01 -8.98
C PRO A 111 1.44 -9.89 -8.79
N GLU A 112 1.27 -11.20 -8.96
CA GLU A 112 2.39 -12.13 -9.01
C GLU A 112 3.24 -11.87 -10.26
N SER A 113 4.57 -11.80 -10.09
CA SER A 113 5.49 -11.51 -11.20
C SER A 113 5.38 -12.53 -12.34
N LYS A 114 5.24 -13.81 -12.01
CA LYS A 114 5.07 -14.88 -13.01
C LYS A 114 3.75 -14.76 -13.77
N TYR A 115 2.66 -14.40 -13.09
CA TYR A 115 1.38 -14.16 -13.73
C TYR A 115 1.48 -13.01 -14.74
N VAL A 116 2.10 -11.89 -14.33
CA VAL A 116 2.32 -10.73 -15.19
C VAL A 116 3.16 -11.10 -16.40
N TRP A 117 4.26 -11.83 -16.21
CA TRP A 117 5.14 -12.24 -17.31
C TRP A 117 4.42 -13.11 -18.33
N ASN A 118 3.69 -14.13 -17.88
CA ASN A 118 2.90 -14.98 -18.79
C ASN A 118 1.84 -14.18 -19.58
N ALA A 119 1.25 -13.14 -18.96
CA ALA A 119 0.30 -12.27 -19.65
C ALA A 119 0.99 -11.41 -20.73
N ILE A 120 2.21 -10.93 -20.46
CA ILE A 120 3.03 -10.20 -21.43
C ILE A 120 3.39 -11.12 -22.62
N GLU A 121 3.86 -12.34 -22.36
CA GLU A 121 4.18 -13.33 -23.40
C GLU A 121 2.98 -13.62 -24.30
N SER A 122 1.81 -13.87 -23.69
CA SER A 122 0.56 -14.11 -24.41
C SER A 122 0.16 -12.91 -25.31
N ALA A 123 0.32 -11.67 -24.83
CA ALA A 123 0.05 -10.48 -25.62
C ALA A 123 1.06 -10.26 -26.76
N MET A 124 2.32 -10.66 -26.56
CA MET A 124 3.32 -10.65 -27.64
C MET A 124 2.95 -11.63 -28.76
N GLU A 125 2.49 -12.83 -28.41
CA GLU A 125 2.10 -13.87 -29.36
C GLU A 125 0.79 -13.55 -30.11
N SER A 126 -0.23 -13.04 -29.41
CA SER A 126 -1.53 -12.73 -30.01
C SER A 126 -1.48 -11.50 -30.91
N GLY A 127 -0.59 -10.55 -30.59
CA GLY A 127 -0.51 -9.25 -31.23
C GLY A 127 -1.64 -8.28 -30.85
N GLU A 128 -2.58 -8.70 -30.00
CA GLU A 128 -3.69 -7.90 -29.51
C GLU A 128 -3.25 -7.00 -28.34
N GLU A 129 -3.74 -5.77 -28.33
CA GLU A 129 -3.50 -4.88 -27.19
C GLU A 129 -4.45 -5.25 -26.02
N PRO A 130 -3.93 -5.57 -24.83
CA PRO A 130 -4.76 -6.01 -23.73
C PRO A 130 -5.54 -4.86 -23.11
N ARG A 131 -6.71 -5.22 -22.57
CA ARG A 131 -7.48 -4.34 -21.67
C ARG A 131 -6.77 -4.19 -20.33
N LEU A 132 -7.24 -3.25 -19.51
CA LEU A 132 -6.80 -3.14 -18.12
C LEU A 132 -7.10 -4.44 -17.38
N ASP A 133 -6.11 -5.00 -16.70
CA ASP A 133 -6.30 -6.17 -15.85
C ASP A 133 -6.96 -5.75 -14.53
N GLU A 134 -8.20 -6.19 -14.31
CA GLU A 134 -8.98 -5.87 -13.12
C GLU A 134 -8.88 -6.96 -12.04
N ASN A 135 -8.40 -8.16 -12.39
CA ASN A 135 -8.40 -9.31 -11.48
C ASN A 135 -7.14 -10.18 -11.66
N PRO A 136 -5.95 -9.60 -11.42
CA PRO A 136 -4.70 -10.35 -11.53
C PRO A 136 -4.61 -11.41 -10.42
N VAL A 137 -3.77 -12.42 -10.63
CA VAL A 137 -3.35 -13.30 -9.54
C VAL A 137 -2.45 -12.50 -8.60
N LEU A 138 -2.81 -12.46 -7.32
CA LEU A 138 -2.17 -11.61 -6.31
C LEU A 138 -1.28 -12.43 -5.38
N THR A 139 -0.13 -11.86 -4.99
CA THR A 139 0.87 -12.51 -4.13
C THR A 139 0.34 -12.88 -2.73
N ALA A 140 -0.69 -12.19 -2.25
CA ALA A 140 -1.33 -12.49 -0.97
C ALA A 140 -2.80 -12.03 -0.94
N LYS A 141 -3.58 -12.61 -0.03
CA LYS A 141 -4.91 -12.07 0.30
C LYS A 141 -4.77 -10.81 1.16
N SER A 142 -5.42 -9.74 0.72
CA SER A 142 -5.58 -8.54 1.56
C SER A 142 -6.35 -8.86 2.83
N ARG A 143 -5.91 -8.32 3.97
CA ARG A 143 -6.67 -8.44 5.23
C ARG A 143 -7.91 -7.55 5.17
N SER A 144 -8.95 -7.94 5.88
CA SER A 144 -10.17 -7.14 5.98
C SER A 144 -9.91 -5.78 6.62
N TRP A 145 -10.71 -4.78 6.22
CA TRP A 145 -10.64 -3.43 6.78
C TRP A 145 -10.79 -3.40 8.30
N PHE A 146 -11.67 -4.24 8.84
CA PHE A 146 -11.86 -4.37 10.28
C PHE A 146 -10.57 -4.81 11.00
N VAL A 147 -9.91 -5.85 10.49
CA VAL A 147 -8.64 -6.34 11.06
C VAL A 147 -7.55 -5.27 10.94
N PHE A 148 -7.51 -4.52 9.83
CA PHE A 148 -6.61 -3.39 9.68
C PHE A 148 -6.82 -2.32 10.77
N MET A 149 -8.07 -1.88 11.00
CA MET A 149 -8.40 -0.90 12.03
C MET A 149 -8.11 -1.41 13.45
N LEU A 150 -8.36 -2.70 13.71
CA LEU A 150 -8.05 -3.34 15.00
C LEU A 150 -6.54 -3.35 15.27
N LEU A 151 -5.71 -3.65 14.26
CA LEU A 151 -4.26 -3.59 14.40
C LEU A 151 -3.74 -2.17 14.58
N ALA A 152 -4.40 -1.17 13.97
CA ALA A 152 -4.08 0.24 14.20
C ALA A 152 -4.41 0.68 15.64
N LEU A 153 -5.52 0.19 16.20
CA LEU A 153 -5.86 0.38 17.62
C LEU A 153 -4.82 -0.28 18.54
N ALA A 154 -4.45 -1.52 18.27
CA ALA A 154 -3.46 -2.25 19.07
C ALA A 154 -2.06 -1.58 19.04
N GLN A 155 -1.70 -0.99 17.92
CA GLN A 155 -0.50 -0.16 17.78
C GLN A 155 -0.56 1.07 18.69
N GLY A 156 -1.76 1.64 18.82
CA GLY A 156 -2.11 2.80 19.63
C GLY A 156 -2.45 2.54 21.09
N TRP A 157 -2.22 1.33 21.60
CA TRP A 157 -2.67 0.89 22.93
C TRP A 157 -4.17 1.07 23.17
N PHE A 158 -4.99 1.00 22.11
CA PHE A 158 -6.44 1.21 22.15
C PHE A 158 -6.88 2.60 22.63
N LEU A 159 -5.96 3.57 22.70
CA LEU A 159 -6.25 4.96 23.07
C LEU A 159 -6.13 5.88 21.86
N TRP A 160 -5.09 5.69 21.06
CA TRP A 160 -4.78 6.54 19.90
C TRP A 160 -4.39 5.69 18.71
N PRO A 161 -5.34 5.30 17.83
CA PRO A 161 -5.05 4.50 16.65
C PRO A 161 -3.85 5.04 15.88
N LYS A 162 -2.91 4.17 15.52
CA LYS A 162 -1.67 4.55 14.82
C LYS A 162 -1.43 3.60 13.65
N MET A 163 -1.02 4.17 12.52
CA MET A 163 -0.49 3.37 11.41
C MET A 163 0.88 2.80 11.78
N SER A 164 1.23 1.68 11.13
CA SER A 164 2.57 1.11 11.27
C SER A 164 3.57 2.14 10.73
N PRO A 165 4.64 2.46 11.48
CA PRO A 165 5.64 3.38 10.96
C PRO A 165 6.31 2.75 9.73
N LEU A 166 6.58 3.56 8.71
CA LEU A 166 7.65 3.26 7.77
C LEU A 166 8.95 3.18 8.58
N ALA A 167 9.74 2.14 8.32
CA ALA A 167 10.99 1.88 9.02
C ALA A 167 12.11 1.72 7.99
N ARG A 168 13.28 2.28 8.28
CA ARG A 168 14.53 2.01 7.56
C ARG A 168 15.35 0.93 8.27
N GLU A 169 16.37 0.43 7.57
CA GLU A 169 17.35 -0.42 8.20
C GLU A 169 17.98 0.29 9.41
N GLY A 170 18.06 -0.42 10.54
CA GLY A 170 18.51 0.14 11.83
C GLY A 170 17.42 0.80 12.69
N ASP A 171 16.21 1.05 12.16
CA ASP A 171 15.11 1.54 12.99
C ASP A 171 14.65 0.46 13.99
N THR A 172 14.46 0.85 15.25
CA THR A 172 13.90 -0.07 16.24
C THR A 172 12.42 -0.29 15.93
N PRO A 173 11.99 -1.52 15.58
CA PRO A 173 10.58 -1.78 15.27
C PRO A 173 9.74 -1.43 16.48
N SER A 174 8.75 -0.55 16.28
CA SER A 174 7.85 -0.18 17.37
C SER A 174 7.25 -1.43 18.02
N HIS A 175 6.61 -2.33 17.24
CA HIS A 175 6.14 -3.65 17.69
C HIS A 175 6.07 -4.66 16.54
N THR A 176 6.32 -5.94 16.84
CA THR A 176 6.14 -7.04 15.86
C THR A 176 4.64 -7.35 15.66
N PRO A 177 4.25 -7.98 14.52
CA PRO A 177 2.88 -8.45 14.32
C PRO A 177 2.34 -9.30 15.48
N LYS A 178 3.19 -10.18 16.04
CA LYS A 178 2.84 -11.03 17.20
C LYS A 178 2.52 -10.20 18.44
N GLN A 179 3.32 -9.18 18.73
CA GLN A 179 3.08 -8.29 19.87
C GLN A 179 1.77 -7.51 19.75
N ARG A 180 1.37 -7.11 18.53
CA ARG A 180 0.07 -6.45 18.33
C ARG A 180 -1.11 -7.36 18.63
N TRP A 181 -1.05 -8.64 18.24
CA TRP A 181 -2.10 -9.60 18.58
C TRP A 181 -2.17 -9.89 20.07
N ILE A 182 -1.03 -10.04 20.75
CA ILE A 182 -1.00 -10.20 22.22
C ILE A 182 -1.71 -9.02 22.91
N ARG A 183 -1.55 -7.80 22.40
CA ARG A 183 -2.26 -6.63 22.95
C ARG A 183 -3.77 -6.71 22.74
N VAL A 184 -4.22 -7.20 21.59
CA VAL A 184 -5.65 -7.45 21.34
C VAL A 184 -6.18 -8.45 22.36
N ASP A 185 -5.47 -9.56 22.57
CA ASP A 185 -5.88 -10.59 23.52
C ASP A 185 -5.94 -10.04 24.94
N VAL A 186 -4.89 -9.33 25.40
CA VAL A 186 -4.85 -8.68 26.71
C VAL A 186 -5.99 -7.66 26.86
N PHE A 187 -6.26 -6.85 25.84
CA PHE A 187 -7.33 -5.85 25.89
C PHE A 187 -8.70 -6.50 26.03
N ILE A 188 -8.97 -7.57 25.28
CA ILE A 188 -10.22 -8.34 25.39
C ILE A 188 -10.33 -8.98 26.77
N MET A 189 -9.26 -9.60 27.28
CA MET A 189 -9.25 -10.22 28.61
C MET A 189 -9.53 -9.20 29.72
N LEU A 190 -9.04 -7.97 29.61
CA LEU A 190 -9.32 -6.91 30.59
C LEU A 190 -10.80 -6.52 30.61
N TRP A 191 -11.47 -6.44 29.46
CA TRP A 191 -12.91 -6.20 29.41
C TRP A 191 -13.72 -7.36 29.98
N ILE A 192 -13.34 -8.60 29.67
CA ILE A 192 -13.98 -9.80 30.23
C ILE A 192 -13.82 -9.81 31.74
N LEU A 193 -12.61 -9.57 32.25
CA LEU A 193 -12.34 -9.51 33.69
C LEU A 193 -13.14 -8.38 34.36
N ALA A 194 -13.27 -7.21 33.71
CA ALA A 194 -14.07 -6.12 34.23
C ALA A 194 -15.56 -6.50 34.36
N LEU A 195 -16.11 -7.25 33.39
CA LEU A 195 -17.49 -7.75 33.46
C LEU A 195 -17.71 -8.78 34.58
N VAL A 196 -16.68 -9.54 34.94
CA VAL A 196 -16.72 -10.49 36.06
C VAL A 196 -16.63 -9.76 37.41
N LEU A 197 -15.78 -8.74 37.50
CA LEU A 197 -15.46 -8.06 38.76
C LEU A 197 -16.39 -6.89 39.11
N PHE A 198 -17.01 -6.24 38.13
CA PHE A 198 -17.79 -5.02 38.33
C PHE A 198 -19.22 -5.12 37.82
N PRO A 199 -20.17 -4.36 38.39
CA PRO A 199 -21.53 -4.30 37.87
C PRO A 199 -21.57 -3.85 36.40
N VAL A 200 -22.34 -4.58 35.57
CA VAL A 200 -22.45 -4.38 34.11
C VAL A 200 -22.69 -2.91 33.72
N LYS A 201 -23.50 -2.17 34.48
CA LYS A 201 -23.78 -0.75 34.22
C LYS A 201 -22.52 0.13 34.20
N TYR A 202 -21.57 -0.12 35.10
CA TYR A 202 -20.33 0.67 35.17
C TYR A 202 -19.36 0.28 34.06
N VAL A 203 -19.28 -1.01 33.74
CA VAL A 203 -18.48 -1.51 32.61
C VAL A 203 -19.02 -0.96 31.29
N GLY A 204 -20.34 -0.93 31.11
CA GLY A 204 -20.99 -0.33 29.94
C GLY A 204 -20.71 1.17 29.80
N LEU A 205 -20.75 1.93 30.90
CA LEU A 205 -20.38 3.36 30.90
C LEU A 205 -18.91 3.57 30.50
N ALA A 206 -18.00 2.75 31.06
CA ALA A 206 -16.59 2.81 30.71
C ALA A 206 -16.35 2.46 29.22
N PHE A 207 -17.05 1.45 28.70
CA PHE A 207 -16.97 1.08 27.29
C PHE A 207 -17.50 2.19 26.38
N ALA A 208 -18.63 2.82 26.74
CA ALA A 208 -19.15 3.96 26.00
C ALA A 208 -18.17 5.15 25.99
N ALA A 209 -17.55 5.47 27.14
CA ALA A 209 -16.53 6.50 27.23
C ALA A 209 -15.30 6.17 26.37
N TRP A 210 -14.88 4.90 26.37
CA TRP A 210 -13.78 4.43 25.51
C TRP A 210 -14.11 4.57 24.02
N LEU A 211 -15.33 4.21 23.59
CA LEU A 211 -15.77 4.42 22.21
C LEU A 211 -15.71 5.90 21.81
N VAL A 212 -16.23 6.80 22.65
CA VAL A 212 -16.16 8.24 22.41
C VAL A 212 -14.71 8.71 22.25
N ALA A 213 -13.78 8.18 23.05
CA ALA A 213 -12.36 8.53 22.98
C ALA A 213 -11.68 8.05 21.68
N ILE A 214 -11.96 6.84 21.19
CA ILE A 214 -11.25 6.26 20.04
C ILE A 214 -11.84 6.66 18.68
N ILE A 215 -13.14 6.96 18.61
CA ILE A 215 -13.83 7.24 17.35
C ILE A 215 -13.14 8.34 16.54
N PRO A 216 -12.73 9.49 17.12
CA PRO A 216 -12.02 10.52 16.36
C PRO A 216 -10.75 10.01 15.68
N GLY A 217 -9.98 9.15 16.36
CA GLY A 217 -8.76 8.55 15.81
C GLY A 217 -9.05 7.56 14.68
N LEU A 218 -10.12 6.76 14.80
CA LEU A 218 -10.54 5.84 13.73
C LEU A 218 -11.02 6.61 12.50
N VAL A 219 -11.80 7.67 12.70
CA VAL A 219 -12.25 8.57 11.63
C VAL A 219 -11.07 9.26 10.96
N HIS A 220 -10.07 9.69 11.74
CA HIS A 220 -8.85 10.29 11.19
C HIS A 220 -8.09 9.31 10.28
N ILE A 221 -7.82 8.08 10.74
CA ILE A 221 -7.17 7.06 9.89
C ILE A 221 -7.99 6.81 8.63
N HIS A 222 -9.30 6.62 8.77
CA HIS A 222 -10.17 6.37 7.63
C HIS A 222 -10.10 7.47 6.56
N ARG A 223 -10.04 8.75 6.97
CA ARG A 223 -9.91 9.90 6.07
C ARG A 223 -8.55 9.98 5.40
N VAL A 224 -7.46 9.77 6.14
CA VAL A 224 -6.10 9.90 5.59
C VAL A 224 -5.78 8.80 4.57
N MET A 225 -6.41 7.62 4.72
CA MET A 225 -6.24 6.52 3.79
C MET A 225 -6.87 6.79 2.40
N GLN A 226 -7.64 7.87 2.18
CA GLN A 226 -8.06 8.35 0.83
C GLN A 226 -8.55 7.22 -0.08
N LEU A 227 -9.67 6.63 0.29
CA LEU A 227 -10.32 5.56 -0.46
C LEU A 227 -11.03 6.13 -1.67
N GLU A 228 -10.92 5.45 -2.80
CA GLU A 228 -11.75 5.70 -3.97
C GLU A 228 -13.11 5.00 -3.81
N SER A 229 -14.13 5.57 -4.44
CA SER A 229 -15.43 4.92 -4.55
C SER A 229 -15.33 3.75 -5.54
N ASP A 230 -15.72 2.56 -5.09
CA ASP A 230 -15.92 1.37 -5.94
C ASP A 230 -16.92 1.67 -7.08
#